data_AF-A0A2G6BWC4-F1
#
_entry.id   AF-A0A2G6BWC4-F1
#
_cell.length_a   1.000
_cell.length_b   1.000
_cell.length_c   1.000
_cell.angle_alpha   90.00
_cell.angle_beta   90.00
_cell.angle_gamma   90.00
#
_symmetry.space_group_name_H-M   'P 1'
#
loop_
_entity.id
_entity.type
_entity.pdbx_description
1 polymer ?
#
loop_
_entity_poly.entity_id
_entity_poly.type
_entity_poly.pdbx_seq_one_letter_code
_entity_poly.pdbx_strand_id
1 'polypeptide(L)'
;MAEISRNSRDNFFEVYKGFHKSRYNDRLSSVRMENSNIEILSDRRGVVGVRFNNFYEKIEIASYFAENEFKSILDAQKISSVYIGNTIQISEKDENFNLDINSSRPDFLLNHPDLGNILIDVKCRKSFIKELEEGKEAKLFFTITKDELADLSSFQKSMGIPIWIAFKDLNSFDFKSKKFSKNGFYLVPLRKLIYFSKAINSFGAKYSKLYYTYKIPIDILSENVQLENINLSTNFDTDLLKITTNLQNSSIKAIRKKIIEVVNNEKVYKTYLGYYLTEEGNSKSKYSGSLSDFTPQDINNILWLMIDKNEIIFEREQYLKPADSIKLSQKEEKSVE
;
A
#
# COMPACT_ATOMS: atom_id res chain seq x y z
N MET A 1 0.46 32.45 14.47
CA MET A 1 0.29 31.05 14.91
C MET A 1 -1.01 30.54 14.32
N ALA A 2 -1.01 29.32 13.77
CA ALA A 2 -2.17 28.71 13.14
C ALA A 2 -2.56 27.47 13.93
N GLU A 3 -3.86 27.24 14.09
CA GLU A 3 -4.38 26.01 14.66
C GLU A 3 -4.75 25.06 13.55
N ILE A 4 -4.40 23.79 13.71
CA ILE A 4 -4.75 22.72 12.78
C ILE A 4 -5.74 21.80 13.49
N SER A 5 -6.93 21.64 12.92
CA SER A 5 -7.99 20.74 13.39
C SER A 5 -8.20 19.66 12.34
N ARG A 6 -8.14 18.40 12.72
CA ARG A 6 -8.31 17.26 11.80
C ARG A 6 -9.55 16.45 12.16
N ASN A 7 -10.28 15.99 11.15
CA ASN A 7 -11.34 15.01 11.28
C ASN A 7 -11.09 13.85 10.31
N SER A 8 -10.48 12.78 10.82
CA SER A 8 -10.18 11.58 10.03
C SER A 8 -11.45 10.84 9.58
N ARG A 9 -12.53 10.90 10.36
CA ARG A 9 -13.80 10.24 10.03
C ARG A 9 -14.41 10.83 8.78
N ASP A 10 -14.40 12.16 8.66
CA ASP A 10 -14.99 12.90 7.53
C ASP A 10 -13.96 13.29 6.47
N ASN A 11 -12.72 12.81 6.64
CA ASN A 11 -11.60 12.99 5.73
C ASN A 11 -11.33 14.46 5.37
N PHE A 12 -11.17 15.30 6.39
CA PHE A 12 -10.74 16.67 6.19
C PHE A 12 -9.77 17.13 7.29
N PHE A 13 -8.98 18.16 6.98
CA PHE A 13 -8.31 18.96 7.99
C PHE A 13 -8.52 20.45 7.70
N GLU A 14 -8.47 21.24 8.76
CA GLU A 14 -8.76 22.66 8.76
C GLU A 14 -7.56 23.40 9.35
N VAL A 15 -7.19 24.52 8.73
CA VAL A 15 -6.15 25.42 9.20
C VAL A 15 -6.80 26.77 9.49
N TYR A 16 -6.74 27.19 10.74
CA TYR A 16 -7.36 28.44 11.20
C TYR A 16 -6.32 29.54 11.43
N LYS A 17 -6.69 30.76 11.08
CA LYS A 17 -5.92 31.98 11.34
C LYS A 17 -6.18 32.48 12.76
N GLY A 18 -5.47 31.95 13.74
CA GLY A 18 -5.61 32.35 15.14
C GLY A 18 -5.33 31.20 16.09
N PHE A 19 -5.54 31.43 17.38
CA PHE A 19 -5.15 30.49 18.43
C PHE A 19 -6.22 29.45 18.81
N HIS A 20 -7.51 29.68 18.49
CA HIS A 20 -8.60 28.77 18.90
C HIS A 20 -9.81 28.74 17.94
N LYS A 21 -10.15 27.55 17.42
CA LYS A 21 -11.33 27.23 16.59
C LYS A 21 -12.62 27.59 17.32
N SER A 22 -12.63 27.45 18.65
CA SER A 22 -13.74 27.84 19.53
C SER A 22 -14.08 29.33 19.50
N ARG A 23 -13.22 30.19 18.94
CA ARG A 23 -13.56 31.61 18.71
C ARG A 23 -14.48 31.82 17.51
N TYR A 24 -14.64 30.81 16.65
CA TYR A 24 -15.45 30.87 15.43
C TYR A 24 -16.74 30.05 15.55
N ASN A 25 -17.45 30.17 16.69
CA ASN A 25 -18.73 29.50 16.96
C ASN A 25 -19.70 29.59 15.76
N ASP A 26 -20.10 28.43 15.22
CA ASP A 26 -21.22 28.09 14.31
C ASP A 26 -21.57 29.02 13.14
N ARG A 27 -20.78 30.05 12.85
CA ARG A 27 -21.06 31.06 11.82
C ARG A 27 -20.00 31.12 10.74
N LEU A 28 -19.38 29.99 10.45
CA LEU A 28 -18.47 29.86 9.32
C LEU A 28 -19.28 29.58 8.06
N SER A 29 -19.16 30.46 7.06
CA SER A 29 -19.53 30.11 5.70
C SER A 29 -18.36 29.41 5.03
N SER A 30 -18.66 28.42 4.19
CA SER A 30 -17.67 27.69 3.41
C SER A 30 -17.94 27.92 1.92
N VAL A 31 -16.92 28.33 1.18
CA VAL A 31 -16.96 28.38 -0.29
C VAL A 31 -15.94 27.39 -0.83
N ARG A 32 -16.42 26.41 -1.60
CA ARG A 32 -15.55 25.44 -2.27
C ARG A 32 -14.88 26.11 -3.46
N MET A 33 -13.56 26.02 -3.54
CA MET A 33 -12.81 26.47 -4.70
C MET A 33 -13.05 25.52 -5.88
N GLU A 34 -13.32 26.10 -7.05
CA GLU A 34 -13.59 25.36 -8.28
C GLU A 34 -12.46 24.37 -8.60
N ASN A 35 -12.83 23.15 -9.01
CA ASN A 35 -11.91 22.06 -9.35
C ASN A 35 -10.89 21.70 -8.27
N SER A 36 -11.22 21.93 -6.99
CA SER A 36 -10.33 21.60 -5.88
C SER A 36 -11.04 20.88 -4.74
N ASN A 37 -10.23 20.28 -3.86
CA ASN A 37 -10.67 19.77 -2.57
C ASN A 37 -10.60 20.83 -1.46
N ILE A 38 -10.41 22.11 -1.81
CA ILE A 38 -10.18 23.18 -0.86
C ILE A 38 -11.48 23.96 -0.66
N GLU A 39 -11.82 24.20 0.60
CA GLU A 39 -12.90 25.06 1.05
C GLU A 39 -12.32 26.25 1.82
N ILE A 40 -12.69 27.46 1.41
CA ILE A 40 -12.33 28.68 2.15
C ILE A 40 -13.36 28.87 3.25
N LEU A 41 -12.91 28.94 4.50
CA LEU A 41 -13.73 29.19 5.67
C LEU A 41 -13.70 30.69 5.99
N SER A 42 -14.87 31.33 6.00
CA SER A 42 -15.00 32.76 6.25
C SER A 42 -16.01 33.06 7.35
N ASP A 43 -15.78 34.15 8.07
CA ASP A 43 -16.75 34.75 8.97
C ASP A 43 -17.12 36.18 8.50
N ARG A 44 -17.82 36.95 9.34
CA ARG A 44 -18.20 38.34 9.02
C ARG A 44 -17.02 39.29 8.82
N ARG A 45 -15.81 38.91 9.28
CA ARG A 45 -14.58 39.71 9.22
C ARG A 45 -13.68 39.29 8.05
N GLY A 46 -14.03 38.23 7.33
CA GLY A 46 -13.32 37.75 6.14
C GLY A 46 -12.85 36.31 6.26
N VAL A 47 -11.78 35.96 5.54
CA VAL A 47 -11.23 34.60 5.54
C VAL A 47 -10.54 34.30 6.87
N VAL A 48 -11.01 33.24 7.54
CA VAL A 48 -10.52 32.82 8.85
C VAL A 48 -9.85 31.45 8.83
N GLY A 49 -10.02 30.67 7.76
CA GLY A 49 -9.33 29.42 7.61
C GLY A 49 -9.51 28.76 6.24
N VAL A 50 -8.89 27.61 6.10
CA VAL A 50 -8.98 26.75 4.92
C VAL A 50 -9.24 25.33 5.37
N ARG A 51 -10.20 24.67 4.75
CA ARG A 51 -10.45 23.24 4.88
C ARG A 51 -9.94 22.52 3.64
N PHE A 52 -9.16 21.47 3.85
CA PHE A 52 -8.73 20.54 2.83
C PHE A 52 -9.55 19.27 3.00
N ASN A 53 -10.44 19.02 2.06
CA ASN A 53 -11.22 17.80 1.97
C ASN A 53 -10.41 16.69 1.30
N ASN A 54 -10.83 15.44 1.48
CA ASN A 54 -10.24 14.27 0.83
C ASN A 54 -8.71 14.17 1.02
N PHE A 55 -8.21 14.51 2.21
CA PHE A 55 -6.78 14.51 2.50
C PHE A 55 -6.19 13.09 2.47
N TYR A 56 -6.95 12.10 2.96
CA TYR A 56 -6.63 10.69 2.86
C TYR A 56 -7.05 10.10 1.53
N GLU A 57 -6.19 9.25 0.97
CA GLU A 57 -6.55 8.36 -0.11
C GLU A 57 -7.63 7.37 0.34
N LYS A 58 -8.40 6.86 -0.62
CA LYS A 58 -9.46 5.87 -0.37
C LYS A 58 -8.95 4.68 0.46
N ILE A 59 -7.76 4.18 0.15
CA ILE A 59 -7.19 3.02 0.85
C ILE A 59 -6.83 3.35 2.31
N GLU A 60 -6.39 4.57 2.60
CA GLU A 60 -6.07 5.02 3.96
C GLU A 60 -7.35 5.15 4.80
N ILE A 61 -8.44 5.66 4.21
CA ILE A 61 -9.76 5.69 4.86
C ILE A 61 -10.19 4.26 5.23
N ALA A 62 -10.15 3.34 4.26
CA ALA A 62 -10.54 1.95 4.51
C ALA A 62 -9.67 1.27 5.57
N SER A 63 -8.36 1.56 5.58
CA SER A 63 -7.42 1.06 6.59
C SER A 63 -7.78 1.56 7.99
N TYR A 64 -8.07 2.86 8.13
CA TYR A 64 -8.55 3.43 9.40
C TYR A 64 -9.85 2.75 9.89
N PHE A 65 -10.80 2.47 9.00
CA PHE A 65 -12.01 1.75 9.40
C PHE A 65 -11.73 0.29 9.78
N ALA A 66 -10.78 -0.37 9.11
CA ALA A 66 -10.36 -1.73 9.47
C ALA A 66 -9.71 -1.77 10.86
N GLU A 67 -8.82 -0.84 11.20
CA GLU A 67 -8.22 -0.75 12.53
C GLU A 67 -9.27 -0.53 13.63
N ASN A 68 -10.26 0.35 13.41
CA ASN A 68 -11.34 0.58 14.36
C ASN A 68 -12.28 -0.62 14.52
N GLU A 69 -12.60 -1.30 13.42
CA GLU A 69 -13.38 -2.55 13.47
C GLU A 69 -12.62 -3.62 14.25
N PHE A 70 -11.31 -3.77 14.01
CA PHE A 70 -10.45 -4.70 14.74
C PHE A 70 -10.46 -4.39 16.25
N LYS A 71 -10.28 -3.12 16.64
CA LYS A 71 -10.37 -2.69 18.04
C LYS A 71 -11.73 -3.02 18.66
N SER A 72 -12.81 -2.78 17.93
CA SER A 72 -14.17 -3.07 18.40
C SER A 72 -14.37 -4.57 18.65
N ILE A 73 -13.78 -5.43 17.82
CA ILE A 73 -13.80 -6.89 18.01
C ILE A 73 -13.02 -7.28 19.27
N LEU A 74 -11.81 -6.74 19.46
CA LEU A 74 -11.01 -6.99 20.66
C LEU A 74 -11.75 -6.59 21.94
N ASP A 75 -12.43 -5.44 21.92
CA ASP A 75 -13.21 -4.95 23.06
C ASP A 75 -14.43 -5.84 23.36
N ALA A 76 -15.14 -6.29 22.32
CA ALA A 76 -16.25 -7.22 22.47
C ALA A 76 -15.79 -8.57 23.07
N GLN A 77 -14.56 -8.98 22.78
CA GLN A 77 -13.94 -10.19 23.33
C GLN A 77 -13.23 -9.96 24.67
N LYS A 78 -13.24 -8.73 25.20
CA LYS A 78 -12.55 -8.34 26.43
C LYS A 78 -11.03 -8.60 26.40
N ILE A 79 -10.42 -8.53 25.21
CA ILE A 79 -8.98 -8.65 25.04
C ILE A 79 -8.33 -7.29 25.32
N SER A 80 -7.46 -7.25 26.32
CA SER A 80 -6.73 -6.03 26.68
C SER A 80 -5.79 -5.63 25.54
N SER A 81 -5.93 -4.39 25.06
CA SER A 81 -5.21 -3.91 23.89
C SER A 81 -4.84 -2.43 23.99
N VAL A 82 -3.68 -2.07 23.45
CA VAL A 82 -3.21 -0.69 23.29
C VAL A 82 -2.93 -0.47 21.82
N TYR A 83 -3.49 0.60 21.25
CA TYR A 83 -3.12 1.07 19.92
C TYR A 83 -1.75 1.74 19.98
N ILE A 84 -0.81 1.28 19.15
CA ILE A 84 0.57 1.76 19.09
C ILE A 84 0.99 2.18 17.66
N GLY A 85 0.07 2.02 16.70
CA GLY A 85 0.31 2.31 15.29
C GLY A 85 0.59 3.77 14.98
N ASN A 86 0.99 4.01 13.73
CA ASN A 86 1.42 5.33 13.26
C ASN A 86 0.25 6.27 12.94
N THR A 87 -1.01 5.88 13.17
CA THR A 87 -2.10 6.85 13.08
C THR A 87 -1.91 7.83 14.22
N ILE A 88 -1.31 8.97 13.86
CA ILE A 88 -1.02 10.14 14.69
C ILE A 88 -2.28 10.50 15.50
N GLN A 89 -2.48 9.87 16.66
CA GLN A 89 -3.07 10.51 17.81
C GLN A 89 -1.95 11.39 18.35
N ILE A 90 -1.97 12.68 17.98
CA ILE A 90 -1.26 13.69 18.76
C ILE A 90 -2.00 13.76 20.09
N SER A 91 -1.79 12.80 20.98
CA SER A 91 -1.87 13.12 22.40
C SER A 91 -0.62 13.94 22.73
N GLU A 92 -0.83 14.89 23.62
CA GLU A 92 0.04 15.99 23.96
C GLU A 92 1.52 15.57 24.10
N LYS A 93 2.39 16.40 23.52
CA LYS A 93 3.84 16.22 23.50
C LYS A 93 4.38 15.93 24.92
N ASP A 94 4.92 14.74 25.12
CA ASP A 94 5.93 14.52 26.15
C ASP A 94 7.30 14.73 25.48
N GLU A 95 8.04 15.75 25.92
CA GLU A 95 9.28 16.22 25.27
C GLU A 95 10.41 15.18 25.29
N ASN A 96 10.24 14.09 26.04
CA ASN A 96 11.21 13.00 26.18
C ASN A 96 10.88 11.73 25.36
N PHE A 97 9.79 11.71 24.60
CA PHE A 97 9.41 10.53 23.81
C PHE A 97 9.87 10.65 22.35
N ASN A 98 11.14 10.35 22.11
CA ASN A 98 11.70 10.20 20.76
C ASN A 98 11.32 8.84 20.20
N LEU A 99 10.13 8.80 19.62
CA LEU A 99 9.66 7.65 18.88
C LEU A 99 10.27 7.68 17.46
N ASP A 100 11.02 6.65 17.07
CA ASP A 100 11.55 6.55 15.70
C ASP A 100 10.40 6.28 14.71
N ILE A 101 9.88 7.36 14.11
CA ILE A 101 8.67 7.39 13.26
C ILE A 101 8.93 6.77 11.87
N ASN A 102 10.18 6.42 11.55
CA ASN A 102 10.58 5.99 10.21
C ASN A 102 10.49 4.47 9.97
N SER A 103 10.26 3.65 11.00
CA SER A 103 10.16 2.19 10.86
C SER A 103 8.71 1.71 10.82
N SER A 104 8.41 0.69 9.99
CA SER A 104 7.12 0.01 10.00
C SER A 104 6.84 -0.55 11.40
N ARG A 105 5.71 -0.15 11.97
CA ARG A 105 5.29 -0.52 13.32
C ARG A 105 3.95 -1.23 13.27
N PRO A 106 3.76 -2.31 14.06
CA PRO A 106 2.44 -2.90 14.26
C PRO A 106 1.44 -1.89 14.85
N ASP A 107 0.16 -2.12 14.64
CA ASP A 107 -0.91 -1.21 15.04
C ASP A 107 -1.37 -1.40 16.48
N PHE A 108 -1.35 -2.63 16.99
CA PHE A 108 -1.80 -2.95 18.35
C PHE A 108 -0.78 -3.78 19.11
N LEU A 109 -0.68 -3.52 20.41
CA LEU A 109 -0.13 -4.45 21.40
C LEU A 109 -1.30 -5.05 22.19
N LEU A 110 -1.43 -6.37 22.15
CA LEU A 110 -2.45 -7.13 22.86
C LEU A 110 -1.82 -7.92 24.00
N ASN A 111 -2.55 -8.10 25.10
CA ASN A 111 -2.23 -9.11 26.12
C ASN A 111 -3.29 -10.20 26.08
N HIS A 112 -2.97 -11.32 25.41
CA HIS A 112 -3.86 -12.47 25.27
C HIS A 112 -3.70 -13.42 26.47
N PRO A 113 -4.78 -13.95 27.06
CA PRO A 113 -4.70 -14.86 28.21
C PRO A 113 -3.77 -16.07 27.99
N ASP A 114 -3.88 -16.72 26.83
CA ASP A 114 -3.13 -17.95 26.56
C ASP A 114 -1.80 -17.76 25.82
N LEU A 115 -1.65 -16.64 25.10
CA LEU A 115 -0.50 -16.41 24.21
C LEU A 115 0.43 -15.33 24.75
N GLY A 116 0.04 -14.63 25.82
CA GLY A 116 0.74 -13.49 26.37
C GLY A 116 0.69 -12.28 25.44
N ASN A 117 1.76 -11.49 25.46
CA ASN A 117 1.85 -10.29 24.65
C ASN A 117 2.02 -10.65 23.16
N ILE A 118 1.15 -10.08 22.32
CA ILE A 118 1.20 -10.20 20.86
C ILE A 118 1.08 -8.82 20.24
N LEU A 119 1.88 -8.55 19.22
CA LEU A 119 1.73 -7.38 18.36
C LEU A 119 0.85 -7.73 17.16
N ILE A 120 -0.11 -6.88 16.82
CA ILE A 120 -0.95 -7.03 15.62
C ILE A 120 -0.69 -5.88 14.67
N ASP A 121 -0.44 -6.23 13.42
CA ASP A 121 -0.39 -5.33 12.28
C ASP A 121 -1.64 -5.55 11.41
N VAL A 122 -2.50 -4.53 11.31
CA VAL A 122 -3.78 -4.60 10.58
C VAL A 122 -3.55 -4.13 9.15
N LYS A 123 -3.85 -5.00 8.18
CA LYS A 123 -3.65 -4.71 6.76
C LYS A 123 -4.96 -4.72 6.00
N CYS A 124 -5.45 -3.55 5.59
CA CYS A 124 -6.51 -3.47 4.59
C CYS A 124 -5.90 -3.58 3.19
N ARG A 125 -6.20 -4.67 2.47
CA ARG A 125 -5.61 -4.99 1.16
C ARG A 125 -6.68 -5.45 0.20
N LYS A 126 -6.51 -5.11 -1.08
CA LYS A 126 -7.37 -5.63 -2.14
C LYS A 126 -7.09 -7.13 -2.29
N SER A 127 -8.10 -7.95 -2.09
CA SER A 127 -8.00 -9.37 -2.42
C SER A 127 -8.17 -9.60 -3.92
N PHE A 128 -7.76 -10.76 -4.42
CA PHE A 128 -8.11 -11.20 -5.77
C PHE A 128 -8.35 -12.71 -5.79
N ILE A 129 -9.25 -13.14 -6.66
CA ILE A 129 -9.61 -14.53 -6.83
C ILE A 129 -8.93 -15.04 -8.11
N LYS A 130 -8.29 -16.21 -8.03
CA LYS A 130 -7.67 -16.82 -9.19
C LYS A 130 -7.93 -18.32 -9.24
N GLU A 131 -8.47 -18.77 -10.36
CA GLU A 131 -8.39 -20.16 -10.78
C GLU A 131 -6.96 -20.47 -11.21
N LEU A 132 -6.43 -21.55 -10.66
CA LEU A 132 -5.02 -21.89 -10.79
C LEU A 132 -4.80 -22.96 -11.85
N GLU A 133 -5.81 -23.80 -12.07
CA GLU A 133 -5.90 -24.79 -13.14
C GLU A 133 -7.37 -24.92 -13.56
N GLU A 134 -7.60 -25.28 -14.81
CA GLU A 134 -8.95 -25.45 -15.37
C GLU A 134 -9.69 -26.56 -14.60
N GLY A 135 -10.88 -26.25 -14.07
CA GLY A 135 -11.68 -27.17 -13.27
C GLY A 135 -11.28 -27.29 -11.80
N LYS A 136 -10.31 -26.49 -11.30
CA LYS A 136 -10.01 -26.40 -9.86
C LYS A 136 -10.69 -25.18 -9.21
N GLU A 137 -10.93 -25.29 -7.91
CA GLU A 137 -11.52 -24.22 -7.11
C GLU A 137 -10.68 -22.94 -7.14
N ALA A 138 -11.35 -21.81 -7.34
CA ALA A 138 -10.72 -20.50 -7.37
C ALA A 138 -10.29 -20.09 -5.95
N LYS A 139 -9.02 -19.71 -5.78
CA LYS A 139 -8.48 -19.33 -4.47
C LYS A 139 -8.42 -17.82 -4.30
N LEU A 140 -8.72 -17.35 -3.09
CA LEU A 140 -8.57 -15.96 -2.69
C LEU A 140 -7.12 -15.69 -2.25
N PHE A 141 -6.57 -14.56 -2.69
CA PHE A 141 -5.22 -14.13 -2.35
C PHE A 141 -5.19 -12.70 -1.81
N PHE A 142 -4.27 -12.46 -0.89
CA PHE A 142 -3.82 -11.14 -0.47
C PHE A 142 -2.40 -10.86 -0.98
N THR A 143 -1.97 -9.61 -0.91
CA THR A 143 -0.58 -9.23 -1.20
C THR A 143 0.09 -8.64 0.03
N ILE A 144 1.38 -8.94 0.18
CA ILE A 144 2.27 -8.28 1.13
C ILE A 144 3.61 -8.02 0.45
N THR A 145 4.20 -6.86 0.67
CA THR A 145 5.51 -6.53 0.10
C THR A 145 6.62 -7.24 0.86
N LYS A 146 7.74 -7.46 0.17
CA LYS A 146 8.95 -8.03 0.76
C LYS A 146 9.52 -7.12 1.85
N ASP A 147 9.46 -5.81 1.65
CA ASP A 147 10.00 -4.83 2.57
C ASP A 147 9.14 -4.75 3.84
N GLU A 148 7.80 -4.76 3.74
CA GLU A 148 6.92 -4.88 4.91
C GLU A 148 7.24 -6.12 5.75
N LEU A 149 7.46 -7.29 5.11
CA LEU A 149 7.86 -8.50 5.83
C LEU A 149 9.25 -8.36 6.50
N ALA A 150 10.19 -7.69 5.84
CA ALA A 150 11.54 -7.48 6.38
C ALA A 150 11.55 -6.53 7.57
N ASP A 151 10.79 -5.44 7.48
CA ASP A 151 10.67 -4.43 8.53
C ASP A 151 9.99 -5.02 9.76
N LEU A 152 8.82 -5.67 9.58
CA LEU A 152 8.13 -6.34 10.68
C LEU A 152 8.99 -7.45 11.30
N SER A 153 9.75 -8.20 10.50
CA SER A 153 10.68 -9.23 11.00
C SER A 153 11.78 -8.63 11.87
N SER A 154 12.30 -7.48 11.47
CA SER A 154 13.32 -6.75 12.22
C SER A 154 12.74 -6.18 13.52
N PHE A 155 11.53 -5.61 13.46
CA PHE A 155 10.80 -5.13 14.63
C PHE A 155 10.53 -6.27 15.64
N GLN A 156 10.05 -7.42 15.15
CA GLN A 156 9.78 -8.59 15.99
C GLN A 156 11.04 -9.06 16.73
N LYS A 157 12.19 -9.10 16.04
CA LYS A 157 13.47 -9.48 16.65
C LYS A 157 13.94 -8.48 17.69
N SER A 158 13.74 -7.19 17.44
CA SER A 158 14.09 -6.11 18.37
C SER A 158 13.26 -6.18 19.66
N MET A 159 11.94 -6.33 19.52
CA MET A 159 11.02 -6.30 20.66
C MET A 159 10.93 -7.64 21.41
N GLY A 160 11.24 -8.76 20.75
CA GLY A 160 11.07 -10.09 21.32
C GLY A 160 9.60 -10.51 21.51
N ILE A 161 8.65 -9.75 20.96
CA ILE A 161 7.21 -10.01 21.04
C ILE A 161 6.73 -10.53 19.68
N PRO A 162 5.95 -11.63 19.61
CA PRO A 162 5.45 -12.17 18.35
C PRO A 162 4.55 -11.16 17.62
N ILE A 163 4.72 -11.05 16.29
CA ILE A 163 3.88 -10.22 15.43
C ILE A 163 2.93 -11.10 14.62
N TRP A 164 1.68 -10.68 14.54
CA TRP A 164 0.62 -11.29 13.77
C TRP A 164 0.04 -10.24 12.82
N ILE A 165 -0.35 -10.67 11.62
CA ILE A 165 -0.93 -9.79 10.61
C ILE A 165 -2.42 -10.11 10.48
N ALA A 166 -3.26 -9.09 10.58
CA ALA A 166 -4.72 -9.19 10.43
C ALA A 166 -5.14 -8.55 9.10
N PHE A 167 -5.37 -9.37 8.08
CA PHE A 167 -5.82 -8.91 6.77
C PHE A 167 -7.34 -8.65 6.75
N LYS A 168 -7.72 -7.51 6.20
CA LYS A 168 -9.10 -7.15 5.88
C LYS A 168 -9.23 -6.92 4.38
N ASP A 169 -10.27 -7.49 3.77
CA ASP A 169 -10.49 -7.36 2.34
C ASP A 169 -11.09 -6.00 1.96
N LEU A 170 -10.30 -5.18 1.29
CA LEU A 170 -10.70 -3.87 0.78
C LEU A 170 -11.87 -3.98 -0.22
N ASN A 171 -12.00 -5.08 -0.96
CA ASN A 171 -13.11 -5.26 -1.90
C ASN A 171 -14.47 -5.35 -1.19
N SER A 172 -14.48 -5.64 0.11
CA SER A 172 -15.69 -5.67 0.93
C SER A 172 -16.03 -4.32 1.56
N PHE A 173 -15.21 -3.28 1.37
CA PHE A 173 -15.44 -1.94 1.92
C PHE A 173 -16.36 -1.10 1.04
N ASP A 174 -17.46 -0.61 1.60
CA ASP A 174 -18.33 0.38 0.97
C ASP A 174 -17.92 1.78 1.42
N PHE A 175 -17.38 2.57 0.47
CA PHE A 175 -16.95 3.95 0.70
C PHE A 175 -18.07 4.91 1.07
N LYS A 176 -19.33 4.62 0.72
CA LYS A 176 -20.47 5.48 1.07
C LYS A 176 -20.90 5.23 2.51
N SER A 177 -21.13 3.97 2.87
CA SER A 177 -21.54 3.61 4.23
C SER A 177 -20.38 3.56 5.23
N LYS A 178 -19.13 3.58 4.74
CA LYS A 178 -17.89 3.44 5.51
C LYS A 178 -17.87 2.18 6.36
N LYS A 179 -18.32 1.06 5.78
CA LYS A 179 -18.45 -0.24 6.45
C LYS A 179 -17.95 -1.37 5.56
N PHE A 180 -17.45 -2.42 6.19
CA PHE A 180 -17.16 -3.68 5.53
C PHE A 180 -18.40 -4.57 5.51
N SER A 181 -18.69 -5.20 4.38
CA SER A 181 -19.80 -6.16 4.25
C SER A 181 -19.49 -7.52 4.85
N LYS A 182 -18.20 -7.86 4.99
CA LYS A 182 -17.71 -9.07 5.67
C LYS A 182 -17.13 -8.72 7.03
N ASN A 183 -17.59 -9.36 8.09
CA ASN A 183 -17.23 -9.03 9.49
C ASN A 183 -15.97 -9.76 10.01
N GLY A 184 -15.18 -10.39 9.14
CA GLY A 184 -14.00 -11.17 9.53
C GLY A 184 -12.67 -10.47 9.24
N PHE A 185 -11.61 -10.90 9.93
CA PHE A 185 -10.23 -10.68 9.52
C PHE A 185 -9.59 -12.04 9.26
N TYR A 186 -8.60 -12.05 8.36
CA TYR A 186 -7.74 -13.20 8.11
C TYR A 186 -6.43 -13.01 8.85
N LEU A 187 -6.17 -13.86 9.85
CA LEU A 187 -5.03 -13.76 10.75
C LEU A 187 -3.92 -14.71 10.34
N VAL A 188 -2.68 -14.26 10.50
CA VAL A 188 -1.49 -15.11 10.28
C VAL A 188 -0.32 -14.64 11.13
N PRO A 189 0.39 -15.54 11.84
CA PRO A 189 1.65 -15.19 12.49
C PRO A 189 2.70 -14.78 11.46
N LEU A 190 3.44 -13.70 11.71
CA LEU A 190 4.49 -13.20 10.82
C LEU A 190 5.53 -14.30 10.51
N ARG A 191 5.87 -15.14 11.50
CA ARG A 191 6.78 -16.28 11.32
C ARG A 191 6.30 -17.22 10.21
N LYS A 192 5.01 -17.48 10.10
CA LYS A 192 4.42 -18.34 9.05
C LYS A 192 4.59 -17.67 7.68
N LEU A 193 4.34 -16.37 7.56
CA LEU A 193 4.59 -15.62 6.31
C LEU A 193 6.07 -15.58 5.92
N ILE A 194 6.98 -15.44 6.88
CA ILE A 194 8.44 -15.49 6.61
C ILE A 194 8.85 -16.88 6.13
N TYR A 195 8.31 -17.94 6.73
CA TYR A 195 8.59 -19.30 6.27
C TYR A 195 8.01 -19.51 4.86
N PHE A 196 6.80 -18.99 4.60
CA PHE A 196 6.14 -19.07 3.30
C PHE A 196 6.95 -18.38 2.20
N SER A 197 7.41 -17.14 2.46
CA SER A 197 8.21 -16.39 1.50
C SER A 197 9.54 -17.09 1.18
N LYS A 198 10.19 -17.68 2.18
CA LYS A 198 11.40 -18.51 1.98
C LYS A 198 11.11 -19.75 1.13
N ALA A 199 10.01 -20.46 1.42
CA ALA A 199 9.62 -21.64 0.67
C ALA A 199 9.34 -21.30 -0.80
N ILE A 200 8.57 -20.23 -1.06
CA ILE A 200 8.32 -19.73 -2.42
C ILE A 200 9.62 -19.33 -3.13
N ASN A 201 10.51 -18.61 -2.45
CA ASN A 201 11.79 -18.21 -3.05
C ASN A 201 12.65 -19.43 -3.44
N SER A 202 12.57 -20.52 -2.66
CA SER A 202 13.25 -21.78 -2.94
C SER A 202 12.64 -22.51 -4.13
N PHE A 203 11.31 -22.65 -4.18
CA PHE A 203 10.60 -23.27 -5.32
C PHE A 203 10.77 -22.46 -6.61
N GLY A 204 10.75 -21.13 -6.50
CA GLY A 204 10.84 -20.18 -7.59
C GLY A 204 12.24 -19.67 -7.89
N ALA A 205 13.30 -20.40 -7.50
CA ALA A 205 14.69 -19.92 -7.46
C ALA A 205 15.15 -19.11 -8.69
N LYS A 206 14.66 -19.44 -9.89
CA LYS A 206 14.96 -18.71 -11.14
C LYS A 206 14.51 -17.24 -11.14
N TYR A 207 13.38 -16.93 -10.51
CA TYR A 207 12.73 -15.62 -10.52
C TYR A 207 12.56 -15.00 -9.14
N SER A 208 12.96 -15.69 -8.07
CA SER A 208 12.72 -15.26 -6.69
C SER A 208 13.30 -13.89 -6.34
N LYS A 209 14.39 -13.47 -7.00
CA LYS A 209 14.97 -12.11 -6.84
C LYS A 209 14.06 -10.99 -7.35
N LEU A 210 13.06 -11.32 -8.17
CA LEU A 210 12.09 -10.37 -8.74
C LEU A 210 10.81 -10.29 -7.93
N TYR A 211 10.63 -11.12 -6.91
CA TYR A 211 9.47 -11.04 -6.03
C TYR A 211 9.63 -9.82 -5.12
N TYR A 212 8.95 -8.73 -5.44
CA TYR A 212 8.82 -7.58 -4.54
C TYR A 212 7.50 -7.63 -3.76
N THR A 213 6.46 -8.26 -4.31
CA THR A 213 5.25 -8.65 -3.58
C THR A 213 5.07 -10.18 -3.51
N TYR A 214 4.57 -10.66 -2.38
CA TYR A 214 4.16 -12.05 -2.19
C TYR A 214 2.64 -12.16 -2.26
N LYS A 215 2.16 -13.07 -3.11
CA LYS A 215 0.74 -13.44 -3.23
C LYS A 215 0.42 -14.51 -2.18
N ILE A 216 -0.32 -14.14 -1.15
CA ILE A 216 -0.62 -14.96 0.02
C ILE A 216 -1.99 -15.62 -0.14
N PRO A 217 -2.09 -16.95 -0.31
CA PRO A 217 -3.39 -17.63 -0.38
C PRO A 217 -4.10 -17.61 0.98
N ILE A 218 -5.43 -17.52 0.96
CA ILE A 218 -6.26 -17.60 2.16
C ILE A 218 -6.03 -18.90 2.94
N ASP A 219 -5.65 -19.99 2.28
CA ASP A 219 -5.40 -21.31 2.88
C ASP A 219 -4.33 -21.30 3.98
N ILE A 220 -3.39 -20.34 3.95
CA ILE A 220 -2.40 -20.20 5.03
C ILE A 220 -2.84 -19.25 6.14
N LEU A 221 -3.94 -18.54 5.94
CA LEU A 221 -4.57 -17.62 6.88
C LEU A 221 -5.67 -18.34 7.66
N SER A 222 -5.95 -17.88 8.87
CA SER A 222 -7.10 -18.32 9.64
C SER A 222 -8.20 -17.27 9.56
N GLU A 223 -9.39 -17.66 9.15
CA GLU A 223 -10.56 -16.77 9.11
C GLU A 223 -11.23 -16.68 10.49
N ASN A 224 -11.85 -15.53 10.77
CA ASN A 224 -12.47 -15.13 12.02
C ASN A 224 -11.47 -14.78 13.12
N VAL A 225 -11.71 -13.66 13.80
CA VAL A 225 -10.86 -13.18 14.91
C VAL A 225 -11.15 -14.04 16.14
N GLN A 226 -10.64 -15.26 16.14
CA GLN A 226 -10.49 -16.08 17.34
C GLN A 226 -9.03 -16.52 17.37
N LEU A 227 -8.22 -15.81 18.18
CA LEU A 227 -6.78 -16.05 18.28
C LEU A 227 -6.44 -17.48 18.78
N GLU A 228 -7.41 -18.13 19.42
CA GLU A 228 -7.32 -19.48 20.02
C GLU A 228 -7.23 -20.62 19.00
N ASN A 229 -7.71 -20.44 17.76
CA ASN A 229 -7.86 -21.54 16.78
C ASN A 229 -6.80 -21.56 15.67
N ILE A 230 -5.65 -20.90 15.89
CA ILE A 230 -4.64 -20.73 14.84
C ILE A 230 -3.66 -21.88 14.82
N ASN A 231 -3.73 -22.66 13.74
CA ASN A 231 -2.78 -23.73 13.48
C ASN A 231 -1.40 -23.15 13.12
N LEU A 232 -0.46 -23.28 14.06
CA LEU A 232 0.94 -22.88 13.93
C LEU A 232 1.78 -23.86 13.11
N SER A 233 1.19 -24.91 12.53
CA SER A 233 1.89 -25.81 11.63
C SER A 233 2.60 -25.00 10.54
N THR A 234 3.92 -25.16 10.50
CA THR A 234 4.79 -24.52 9.52
C THR A 234 4.85 -25.32 8.23
N ASN A 235 4.38 -26.57 8.20
CA ASN A 235 4.46 -27.39 7.01
C ASN A 235 3.40 -26.92 6.00
N PHE A 236 3.86 -26.32 4.90
CA PHE A 236 3.00 -25.98 3.79
C PHE A 236 2.79 -27.19 2.90
N ASP A 237 1.57 -27.33 2.41
CA ASP A 237 1.27 -28.24 1.31
C ASP A 237 2.16 -27.88 0.11
N THR A 238 2.86 -28.89 -0.40
CA THR A 238 3.75 -28.77 -1.54
C THR A 238 2.99 -28.30 -2.78
N ASP A 239 1.73 -28.70 -2.93
CA ASP A 239 0.91 -28.29 -4.06
C ASP A 239 0.50 -26.81 -3.94
N LEU A 240 0.19 -26.33 -2.74
CA LEU A 240 -0.02 -24.90 -2.48
C LEU A 240 1.22 -24.05 -2.82
N LEU A 241 2.42 -24.52 -2.47
CA LEU A 241 3.67 -23.85 -2.80
C LEU A 241 3.93 -23.81 -4.30
N LYS A 242 3.74 -24.93 -5.00
CA LYS A 242 3.85 -24.99 -6.47
C LYS A 242 2.88 -24.04 -7.15
N ILE A 243 1.62 -24.07 -6.74
CA ILE A 243 0.55 -23.20 -7.22
C ILE A 243 0.95 -21.73 -7.08
N THR A 244 1.37 -21.32 -5.88
CA THR A 244 1.67 -19.91 -5.62
C THR A 244 2.92 -19.46 -6.38
N THR A 245 3.93 -20.33 -6.46
CA THR A 245 5.16 -20.07 -7.23
C THR A 245 4.85 -19.96 -8.73
N ASN A 246 4.01 -20.84 -9.27
CA ASN A 246 3.56 -20.80 -10.66
C ASN A 246 2.81 -19.51 -10.97
N LEU A 247 1.95 -19.07 -10.05
CA LEU A 247 1.23 -17.81 -10.16
C LEU A 247 2.20 -16.62 -10.24
N GLN A 248 3.18 -16.54 -9.34
CA GLN A 248 4.16 -15.46 -9.34
C GLN A 248 5.02 -15.47 -10.61
N ASN A 249 5.51 -16.64 -11.02
CA ASN A 249 6.32 -16.81 -12.23
C ASN A 249 5.54 -16.44 -13.50
N SER A 250 4.27 -16.84 -13.57
CA SER A 250 3.40 -16.52 -14.71
C SER A 250 3.17 -15.02 -14.82
N SER A 251 3.00 -14.35 -13.69
CA SER A 251 2.88 -12.89 -13.69
C SER A 251 4.16 -12.17 -14.12
N ILE A 252 5.35 -12.60 -13.67
CA ILE A 252 6.63 -12.04 -14.12
C ILE A 252 6.78 -12.18 -15.64
N LYS A 253 6.41 -13.35 -16.18
CA LYS A 253 6.42 -13.58 -17.64
C LYS A 253 5.48 -12.62 -18.38
N ALA A 254 4.30 -12.35 -17.82
CA ALA A 254 3.34 -11.42 -18.40
C ALA A 254 3.87 -9.98 -18.43
N ILE A 255 4.47 -9.52 -17.32
CA ILE A 255 5.11 -8.20 -17.25
C ILE A 255 6.23 -8.10 -18.28
N ARG A 256 7.12 -9.10 -18.34
CA ARG A 256 8.16 -9.19 -19.37
C ARG A 256 7.58 -9.02 -20.77
N LYS A 257 6.50 -9.76 -21.10
CA LYS A 257 5.86 -9.68 -22.42
C LYS A 257 5.36 -8.28 -22.71
N LYS A 258 4.67 -7.61 -21.77
CA LYS A 258 4.16 -6.26 -21.98
C LYS A 258 5.29 -5.23 -22.09
N ILE A 259 6.37 -5.36 -21.31
CA ILE A 259 7.56 -4.52 -21.45
C ILE A 259 8.14 -4.64 -22.87
N ILE A 260 8.30 -5.86 -23.39
CA ILE A 260 8.79 -6.09 -24.76
C ILE A 260 7.86 -5.45 -25.79
N GLU A 261 6.55 -5.64 -25.64
CA GLU A 261 5.54 -5.05 -26.53
C GLU A 261 5.64 -3.53 -26.58
N VAL A 262 5.72 -2.87 -25.42
CA VAL A 262 5.85 -1.40 -25.33
C VAL A 262 7.18 -0.94 -25.93
N VAL A 263 8.29 -1.60 -25.60
CA VAL A 263 9.62 -1.22 -26.09
C VAL A 263 9.76 -1.41 -27.59
N ASN A 264 9.16 -2.45 -28.16
CA ASN A 264 9.25 -2.72 -29.61
C ASN A 264 8.34 -1.80 -30.44
N ASN A 265 7.24 -1.32 -29.86
CA ASN A 265 6.22 -0.55 -30.58
C ASN A 265 6.40 0.98 -30.49
N GLU A 266 7.22 1.48 -29.56
CA GLU A 266 7.49 2.92 -29.42
C GLU A 266 8.98 3.28 -29.54
N LYS A 267 9.29 4.48 -30.07
CA LYS A 267 10.63 5.07 -29.88
C LYS A 267 10.75 5.47 -28.41
N VAL A 268 11.26 4.56 -27.59
CA VAL A 268 11.38 4.78 -26.14
C VAL A 268 12.49 5.79 -25.87
N TYR A 269 12.11 7.06 -25.75
CA TYR A 269 12.85 8.01 -24.92
C TYR A 269 12.57 7.67 -23.45
N LYS A 270 13.33 8.21 -22.51
CA LYS A 270 13.20 7.93 -21.07
C LYS A 270 11.83 8.39 -20.52
N THR A 271 10.75 7.68 -20.84
CA THR A 271 9.38 7.92 -20.37
C THR A 271 9.03 6.91 -19.29
N TYR A 272 8.14 7.33 -18.38
CA TYR A 272 7.68 6.55 -17.24
C TYR A 272 6.96 5.27 -17.70
N LEU A 273 7.71 4.19 -17.92
CA LEU A 273 7.20 2.89 -18.39
C LEU A 273 6.02 2.38 -17.56
N GLY A 274 6.03 2.63 -16.24
CA GLY A 274 4.91 2.30 -15.37
C GLY A 274 3.58 2.95 -15.78
N TYR A 275 3.60 4.16 -16.35
CA TYR A 275 2.42 4.90 -16.79
C TYR A 275 1.77 4.26 -18.03
N TYR A 276 2.60 3.92 -19.04
CA TYR A 276 2.17 3.20 -20.25
C TYR A 276 1.63 1.80 -19.96
N LEU A 277 2.13 1.16 -18.89
CA LEU A 277 1.64 -0.14 -18.46
C LEU A 277 0.30 -0.07 -17.71
N THR A 278 -0.13 1.14 -17.31
CA THR A 278 -1.39 1.39 -16.60
C THR A 278 -2.47 2.11 -17.43
N GLU A 279 -2.11 2.78 -18.52
CA GLU A 279 -3.02 3.69 -19.25
C GLU A 279 -3.94 3.04 -20.31
N GLU A 280 -3.88 1.73 -20.57
CA GLU A 280 -4.97 1.05 -21.29
C GLU A 280 -6.19 0.85 -20.35
N GLY A 281 -6.94 1.94 -20.14
CA GLY A 281 -8.20 1.99 -19.42
C GLY A 281 -9.31 1.14 -20.05
N ASN A 282 -10.42 0.97 -19.32
CA ASN A 282 -11.71 0.51 -19.83
C ASN A 282 -11.66 -0.64 -20.85
N SER A 283 -11.27 -1.85 -20.44
CA SER A 283 -11.68 -3.05 -21.19
C SER A 283 -11.98 -4.23 -20.28
N LYS A 284 -13.21 -4.73 -20.41
CA LYS A 284 -13.56 -6.11 -20.13
C LYS A 284 -12.69 -7.00 -21.02
N SER A 285 -11.51 -7.41 -20.56
CA SER A 285 -10.74 -8.47 -21.21
C SER A 285 -10.81 -9.74 -20.37
N LYS A 286 -11.11 -10.87 -21.04
CA LYS A 286 -11.10 -12.22 -20.47
C LYS A 286 -9.64 -12.68 -20.24
N TYR A 287 -8.90 -11.97 -19.40
CA TYR A 287 -7.53 -12.30 -19.03
C TYR A 287 -7.38 -12.25 -17.49
N SER A 288 -7.04 -13.38 -16.87
CA SER A 288 -7.12 -13.60 -15.42
C SER A 288 -5.87 -13.16 -14.63
N GLY A 289 -5.08 -12.22 -15.15
CA GLY A 289 -3.98 -11.60 -14.41
C GLY A 289 -3.80 -10.15 -14.84
N SER A 290 -4.07 -9.20 -13.95
CA SER A 290 -3.94 -7.80 -14.29
C SER A 290 -2.51 -7.33 -14.03
N LEU A 291 -1.97 -6.46 -14.90
CA LEU A 291 -0.77 -5.68 -14.57
C LEU A 291 -0.97 -4.83 -13.29
N SER A 292 -2.23 -4.61 -12.88
CA SER A 292 -2.57 -3.95 -11.61
C SER A 292 -2.27 -4.78 -10.35
N ASP A 293 -1.81 -6.02 -10.50
CA ASP A 293 -1.35 -6.86 -9.39
C ASP A 293 0.12 -6.58 -8.99
N PHE A 294 0.80 -5.67 -9.69
CA PHE A 294 2.23 -5.37 -9.52
C PHE A 294 2.47 -3.90 -9.28
N THR A 295 3.42 -3.61 -8.37
CA THR A 295 3.84 -2.24 -8.10
C THR A 295 4.73 -1.71 -9.23
N PRO A 296 4.86 -0.38 -9.39
CA PRO A 296 5.85 0.20 -10.29
C PRO A 296 7.28 -0.33 -10.03
N GLN A 297 7.60 -0.68 -8.78
CA GLN A 297 8.90 -1.25 -8.42
C GLN A 297 9.07 -2.68 -8.93
N ASP A 298 8.02 -3.53 -8.88
CA ASP A 298 8.06 -4.86 -9.47
C ASP A 298 8.38 -4.79 -10.99
N ILE A 299 7.70 -3.88 -11.69
CA ILE A 299 7.90 -3.64 -13.12
C ILE A 299 9.34 -3.16 -13.38
N ASN A 300 9.82 -2.20 -12.59
CA ASN A 300 11.17 -1.64 -12.72
C ASN A 300 12.25 -2.72 -12.48
N ASN A 301 12.09 -3.56 -11.47
CA ASN A 301 13.02 -4.67 -11.19
C ASN A 301 13.09 -5.67 -12.35
N ILE A 302 11.94 -5.98 -12.97
CA ILE A 302 11.89 -6.87 -14.14
C ILE A 302 12.58 -6.22 -15.33
N LEU A 303 12.34 -4.93 -15.59
CA LEU A 303 13.01 -4.17 -16.64
C LEU A 303 14.54 -4.20 -16.49
N TRP A 304 15.07 -3.88 -15.31
CA TRP A 304 16.51 -3.88 -15.07
C TRP A 304 17.13 -5.26 -15.27
N LEU A 305 16.46 -6.32 -14.82
CA LEU A 305 16.95 -7.68 -15.06
C LEU A 305 16.99 -8.02 -16.56
N MET A 306 16.02 -7.56 -17.35
CA MET A 306 16.03 -7.78 -18.80
C MET A 306 17.18 -7.05 -19.48
N ILE A 307 17.50 -5.83 -19.01
CA ILE A 307 18.68 -5.07 -19.46
C ILE A 307 19.96 -5.83 -19.10
N ASP A 308 20.12 -6.26 -17.85
CA ASP A 308 21.31 -6.99 -17.38
C ASP A 308 21.53 -8.30 -18.14
N LYS A 309 20.45 -8.93 -18.61
CA LYS A 309 20.47 -10.17 -19.40
C LYS A 309 20.60 -9.92 -20.91
N ASN A 310 20.77 -8.67 -21.34
CA ASN A 310 20.80 -8.26 -22.75
C ASN A 310 19.56 -8.70 -23.54
N GLU A 311 18.41 -8.88 -22.88
CA GLU A 311 17.14 -9.19 -23.54
C GLU A 311 16.50 -7.92 -24.13
N ILE A 312 16.82 -6.77 -23.54
CA ILE A 312 16.54 -5.43 -24.07
C ILE A 312 17.89 -4.72 -24.17
N ILE A 313 18.20 -4.21 -25.35
CA ILE A 313 19.41 -3.41 -25.58
C ILE A 313 19.04 -1.95 -25.29
N PHE A 314 19.59 -1.40 -24.22
CA PHE A 314 19.47 0.02 -23.89
C PHE A 314 20.80 0.72 -24.21
N GLU A 315 20.83 1.55 -25.27
CA GLU A 315 22.00 2.39 -25.54
C GLU A 315 22.08 3.50 -24.49
N ARG A 316 22.95 3.30 -23.50
CA ARG A 316 23.19 4.25 -22.39
C ARG A 316 23.81 5.58 -22.87
N GLU A 317 24.36 5.62 -24.08
CA GLU A 317 25.36 6.62 -24.51
C GLU A 317 24.78 7.98 -24.98
N GLN A 318 23.48 8.11 -25.25
CA GLN A 318 22.95 9.41 -25.69
C GLN A 318 22.74 10.44 -24.57
N TYR A 319 22.82 10.04 -23.29
CA TYR A 319 22.41 10.87 -22.15
C TYR A 319 23.56 11.51 -21.36
N LEU A 320 24.83 11.22 -21.71
CA LEU A 320 26.00 11.80 -21.05
C LEU A 320 26.73 12.84 -21.91
N LYS A 321 26.19 13.24 -23.07
CA LYS A 321 26.72 14.41 -23.76
C LYS A 321 26.36 15.67 -22.94
N PRO A 322 27.35 16.45 -22.46
CA PRO A 322 27.08 17.71 -21.77
C PRO A 322 26.27 18.64 -22.68
N ALA A 323 25.41 19.47 -22.10
CA ALA A 323 24.50 20.37 -22.80
C ALA A 323 25.16 21.49 -23.64
N ASP A 324 26.47 21.42 -23.89
CA ASP A 324 27.25 22.45 -24.56
C ASP A 324 27.44 22.16 -26.05
N SER A 325 26.34 22.06 -26.79
CA SER A 325 26.39 22.23 -28.25
C SER A 325 25.07 22.77 -28.81
N ILE A 326 24.55 23.83 -28.21
CA ILE A 326 23.64 24.74 -28.92
C ILE A 326 24.52 25.85 -29.51
N LYS A 327 24.90 25.69 -30.78
CA LYS A 327 25.44 26.82 -31.56
C LYS A 327 24.34 27.86 -31.68
N LEU A 328 24.51 28.98 -30.99
CA LEU A 328 23.76 30.21 -31.21
C LEU A 328 23.95 30.66 -32.66
N SER A 329 22.92 30.49 -33.48
CA SER A 329 22.75 31.26 -34.70
C SER A 329 22.45 32.71 -34.29
N GLN A 330 23.45 33.58 -34.34
CA GLN A 330 23.22 35.01 -34.26
C GLN A 330 22.53 35.45 -35.56
N LYS A 331 21.28 35.90 -35.41
CA LYS A 331 20.62 36.81 -36.32
C LYS A 331 21.46 38.09 -36.41
N GLU A 332 21.99 38.39 -37.58
CA GLU A 332 22.25 39.79 -37.95
C GLU A 332 21.05 40.30 -38.72
N GLU A 333 20.16 41.00 -37.99
CA GLU A 333 19.34 42.05 -38.58
C GLU A 333 20.14 43.35 -38.48
N LYS A 334 20.53 43.93 -39.62
CA LYS A 334 20.59 45.38 -39.76
C LYS A 334 20.00 45.79 -41.10
N SER A 335 19.05 46.70 -40.96
CA SER A 335 18.27 47.37 -41.99
C SER A 335 18.95 48.70 -42.40
N VAL A 336 18.55 49.19 -43.58
CA VAL A 336 18.57 50.58 -44.08
C VAL A 336 19.93 51.18 -44.48
N GLU A 337 20.14 51.36 -45.80
CA GLU A 337 19.89 52.63 -46.51
C GLU A 337 19.20 52.35 -47.86
#